data_AF-A0A2A2IL01-F1
#
_entry.id   AF-A0A2A2IL01-F1
#
_cell.length_a   1.000
_cell.length_b   1.000
_cell.length_c   1.000
_cell.angle_alpha   90.00
_cell.angle_beta   90.00
_cell.angle_gamma   90.00
#
_symmetry.space_group_name_H-M   'P 1'
#
loop_
_entity.id
_entity.type
_entity.pdbx_description
1 polymer ?
#
loop_
_entity_poly.entity_id
_entity_poly.type
_entity_poly.pdbx_seq_one_letter_code
_entity_poly.pdbx_strand_id
1 'polypeptide(L)'
;MAQKRKDRRQQAVDDPKEELRLQEYIFLWTFLLMVLLLVSLYLQFNPIVPAAAGVVLVVSTIALYVKYREFYAVRDRGQRTWCSVLSMYASLLLTLGCAYYYSQHEKLTDEYALVFLFGFLFFTYMAYRTLSRSMVVGNKRVRVKR
;
A
#
# COMPACT_ATOMS: atom_id res chain seq x y z
N MET A 1 -8.07 16.40 40.69
CA MET A 1 -7.12 15.39 40.12
C MET A 1 -7.67 14.57 38.94
N ALA A 2 -8.98 14.53 38.68
CA ALA A 2 -9.54 13.81 37.51
C ALA A 2 -9.37 14.55 36.16
N GLN A 3 -9.32 15.88 36.18
CA GLN A 3 -9.18 16.71 34.96
C GLN A 3 -7.79 16.55 34.31
N LYS A 4 -6.72 16.58 35.11
CA LYS A 4 -5.32 16.38 34.66
C LYS A 4 -5.03 14.99 34.08
N ARG A 5 -5.88 13.98 34.39
CA ARG A 5 -5.83 12.62 33.82
C ARG A 5 -6.57 12.54 32.47
N LYS A 6 -7.58 13.39 32.26
CA LYS A 6 -8.23 13.56 30.96
C LYS A 6 -7.32 14.31 29.99
N ASP A 7 -6.58 15.31 30.44
CA ASP A 7 -5.59 16.01 29.60
C ASP A 7 -4.50 15.06 29.08
N ARG A 8 -4.03 14.07 29.86
CA ARG A 8 -3.16 13.00 29.36
C ARG A 8 -3.83 12.01 28.41
N ARG A 9 -5.11 11.70 28.62
CA ARG A 9 -5.90 10.83 27.72
C ARG A 9 -6.26 11.52 26.40
N GLN A 10 -6.21 12.85 26.36
CA GLN A 10 -6.41 13.67 25.17
C GLN A 10 -5.09 14.18 24.56
N GLN A 11 -3.98 14.23 25.29
CA GLN A 11 -2.63 14.40 24.74
C GLN A 11 -2.16 13.14 23.99
N ALA A 12 -2.65 11.97 24.37
CA ALA A 12 -2.49 10.71 23.64
C ALA A 12 -3.49 10.55 22.47
N VAL A 13 -4.10 11.65 21.99
CA VAL A 13 -4.88 11.75 20.73
C VAL A 13 -3.93 11.78 19.54
N ASP A 14 -3.06 10.78 19.49
CA ASP A 14 -2.13 10.47 18.41
C ASP A 14 -1.00 11.48 18.21
N ASP A 15 0.21 11.07 18.60
CA ASP A 15 1.43 11.77 18.24
C ASP A 15 1.53 11.79 16.71
N PRO A 16 1.35 12.94 16.03
CA PRO A 16 1.25 12.98 14.58
C PRO A 16 2.51 12.46 13.89
N LYS A 17 3.64 12.43 14.61
CA LYS A 17 4.90 11.85 14.16
C LYS A 17 4.88 10.32 14.16
N GLU A 18 4.16 9.70 15.09
CA GLU A 18 4.04 8.25 15.17
C GLU A 18 3.10 7.72 14.08
N GLU A 19 1.96 8.39 13.85
CA GLU A 19 1.09 8.10 12.70
C GLU A 19 1.82 8.29 11.36
N LEU A 20 2.67 9.32 11.24
CA LEU A 20 3.46 9.55 10.04
C LEU A 20 4.47 8.42 9.81
N ARG A 21 5.21 8.01 10.85
CA ARG A 21 6.13 6.88 10.79
C ARG A 21 5.43 5.57 10.44
N LEU A 22 4.22 5.36 10.97
CA LEU A 22 3.40 4.20 10.65
C LEU A 22 2.94 4.20 9.19
N GLN A 23 2.45 5.35 8.70
CA GLN A 23 2.07 5.53 7.30
C GLN A 23 3.27 5.27 6.37
N GLU A 24 4.41 5.87 6.67
CA GLU A 24 5.65 5.69 5.91
C GLU A 24 6.10 4.23 5.93
N TYR A 25 6.07 3.58 7.10
CA TYR A 25 6.41 2.16 7.23
C TYR A 25 5.50 1.26 6.39
N ILE A 26 4.18 1.43 6.48
CA ILE A 26 3.22 0.63 5.72
C ILE A 26 3.43 0.83 4.21
N PHE A 27 3.59 2.08 3.79
CA PHE A 27 3.81 2.42 2.40
C PHE A 27 5.12 1.82 1.88
N LEU A 28 6.24 2.04 2.56
CA LEU A 28 7.55 1.53 2.16
C LEU A 28 7.60 0.00 2.18
N TRP A 29 6.99 -0.63 3.19
CA TRP A 29 6.93 -2.10 3.28
C TRP A 29 6.15 -2.71 2.12
N THR A 30 4.96 -2.17 1.82
CA THR A 30 4.13 -2.66 0.70
C THR A 30 4.79 -2.37 -0.65
N PHE A 31 5.36 -1.19 -0.82
CA PHE A 31 6.11 -0.81 -2.02
C PHE A 31 7.31 -1.73 -2.25
N LEU A 32 8.11 -1.99 -1.22
CA LEU A 32 9.27 -2.88 -1.29
C LEU A 32 8.86 -4.29 -1.69
N LEU A 33 7.79 -4.84 -1.11
CA LEU A 33 7.27 -6.14 -1.50
C LEU A 33 6.79 -6.18 -2.96
N MET A 34 6.17 -5.10 -3.47
CA MET A 34 5.75 -5.03 -4.87
C MET A 34 6.94 -4.96 -5.83
N VAL A 35 7.97 -4.19 -5.49
CA VAL A 35 9.21 -4.14 -6.28
C VAL A 35 9.90 -5.50 -6.26
N LEU A 36 9.98 -6.17 -5.10
CA LEU A 36 10.53 -7.53 -5.01
C LEU A 36 9.74 -8.51 -5.87
N LEU A 37 8.41 -8.42 -5.88
CA LEU A 37 7.56 -9.23 -6.76
C LEU A 37 7.86 -8.96 -8.23
N LEU A 38 7.95 -7.69 -8.64
CA LEU A 38 8.28 -7.31 -10.01
C LEU A 38 9.65 -7.83 -10.43
N VAL A 39 10.67 -7.68 -9.59
CA VAL A 39 12.03 -8.18 -9.85
C VAL A 39 12.06 -9.72 -9.91
N SER A 40 11.25 -10.40 -9.09
CA SER A 40 11.16 -11.86 -9.11
C SER A 40 10.68 -12.45 -10.44
N LEU A 41 9.98 -11.66 -11.26
CA LEU A 41 9.57 -12.06 -12.62
C LEU A 41 10.75 -12.12 -13.60
N TYR A 42 11.76 -11.26 -13.43
CA TYR A 42 12.92 -11.17 -14.32
C TYR A 42 14.03 -12.14 -13.96
N LEU A 43 14.09 -12.54 -12.68
CA LEU A 43 15.08 -13.49 -12.19
C LEU A 43 14.96 -14.90 -12.81
N GLN A 44 13.97 -15.17 -13.68
CA GLN A 44 13.73 -16.43 -14.39
C GLN A 44 13.73 -17.69 -13.50
N PHE A 45 13.66 -17.54 -12.18
CA PHE A 45 13.46 -18.66 -11.27
C PHE A 45 12.05 -19.20 -11.43
N ASN A 46 11.92 -20.49 -11.10
CA ASN A 46 10.69 -21.27 -11.04
C ASN A 46 9.44 -20.39 -10.75
N PRO A 47 8.34 -20.50 -11.54
CA PRO A 47 7.12 -19.70 -11.37
C PRO A 47 6.50 -19.75 -9.96
N ILE A 48 6.92 -20.71 -9.13
CA ILE A 48 6.60 -20.77 -7.70
C ILE A 48 7.09 -19.52 -6.94
N VAL A 49 8.23 -18.93 -7.29
CA VAL A 49 8.81 -17.78 -6.59
C VAL A 49 7.93 -16.53 -6.68
N PRO A 50 7.52 -16.04 -7.87
CA PRO A 50 6.61 -14.90 -7.97
C PRO A 50 5.23 -15.22 -7.37
N ALA A 51 4.76 -16.46 -7.49
CA ALA A 51 3.51 -16.87 -6.85
C ALA A 51 3.57 -16.78 -5.31
N ALA A 52 4.65 -17.30 -4.71
CA ALA A 52 4.88 -17.23 -3.27
C ALA A 52 5.06 -15.78 -2.80
N ALA A 53 5.83 -14.97 -3.52
CA ALA A 53 5.98 -13.54 -3.23
C ALA A 53 4.63 -12.80 -3.28
N GLY A 54 3.76 -13.13 -4.25
CA GLY A 54 2.40 -12.59 -4.35
C GLY A 54 1.54 -12.97 -3.13
N VAL A 55 1.61 -14.22 -2.67
CA VAL A 55 0.90 -14.65 -1.46
C VAL A 55 1.40 -13.90 -0.23
N VAL A 56 2.71 -13.79 -0.04
CA VAL A 56 3.31 -13.04 1.08
C VAL A 56 2.87 -11.58 1.07
N LEU A 57 2.82 -10.97 -0.12
CA LEU A 57 2.38 -9.59 -0.31
C LEU A 57 0.91 -9.37 0.09
N VAL A 58 0.01 -10.29 -0.30
CA VAL A 58 -1.40 -10.23 0.08
C VAL A 58 -1.59 -10.49 1.58
N VAL A 59 -0.97 -11.54 2.12
CA VAL A 59 -1.08 -11.90 3.53
C VAL A 59 -0.55 -10.79 4.43
N SER A 60 0.61 -10.21 4.10
CA SER A 60 1.18 -9.09 4.88
C SER A 60 0.29 -7.85 4.85
N THR A 61 -0.33 -7.53 3.70
CA THR A 61 -1.25 -6.40 3.58
C THR A 61 -2.52 -6.63 4.39
N ILE A 62 -3.10 -7.84 4.35
CA ILE A 62 -4.28 -8.20 5.16
C ILE A 62 -3.94 -8.11 6.65
N ALA A 63 -2.78 -8.64 7.07
CA ALA A 63 -2.33 -8.59 8.45
C ALA A 63 -2.18 -7.13 8.95
N LEU A 64 -1.58 -6.26 8.13
CA LEU A 64 -1.47 -4.83 8.44
C LEU A 64 -2.84 -4.14 8.49
N TYR A 65 -3.74 -4.48 7.57
CA TYR A 65 -5.10 -3.93 7.55
C TYR A 65 -5.90 -4.30 8.80
N VAL A 66 -5.84 -5.58 9.21
CA VAL A 66 -6.51 -6.06 10.43
C VAL A 66 -5.89 -5.44 11.67
N LYS A 67 -4.55 -5.38 11.76
CA LYS A 67 -3.83 -4.82 12.92
C LYS A 67 -4.10 -3.33 13.11
N TYR A 68 -4.21 -2.56 12.03
CA TYR A 68 -4.39 -1.10 12.07
C TYR A 68 -5.77 -0.65 11.57
N ARG A 69 -6.81 -1.46 11.76
CA ARG A 69 -8.16 -1.21 11.23
C ARG A 69 -8.74 0.15 11.65
N GLU A 70 -8.55 0.55 12.90
CA GLU A 70 -9.03 1.84 13.41
C GLU A 70 -8.32 3.03 12.75
N PHE A 71 -7.01 2.90 12.51
CA PHE A 71 -6.23 3.90 11.78
C PHE A 71 -6.77 4.08 10.35
N TYR A 72 -7.02 2.98 9.62
CA TYR A 72 -7.56 3.04 8.27
C TYR A 72 -9.00 3.58 8.18
N ALA A 73 -9.86 3.26 9.14
CA ALA A 73 -11.28 3.61 9.08
C ALA A 73 -11.57 5.05 9.54
N VAL A 74 -10.81 5.56 10.50
CA VAL A 74 -11.14 6.79 11.22
C VAL A 74 -10.25 7.96 10.80
N ARG A 75 -8.98 7.70 10.46
CA ARG A 75 -7.97 8.73 10.23
C ARG A 75 -7.83 9.11 8.76
N ASP A 76 -7.71 10.41 8.49
CA ASP A 76 -7.42 10.95 7.14
C ASP A 76 -6.11 10.38 6.57
N ARG A 77 -5.08 10.26 7.40
CA ARG A 77 -3.79 9.65 7.04
C ARG A 77 -3.92 8.17 6.71
N GLY A 78 -4.76 7.43 7.43
CA GLY A 78 -5.09 6.05 7.14
C GLY A 78 -5.84 5.89 5.81
N GLN A 79 -6.82 6.75 5.53
CA GLN A 79 -7.55 6.77 4.26
C GLN A 79 -6.61 7.04 3.07
N ARG A 80 -5.67 8.00 3.21
CA ARG A 80 -4.64 8.26 2.18
C ARG A 80 -3.70 7.09 1.98
N THR A 81 -3.29 6.43 3.07
CA THR A 81 -2.44 5.23 3.02
C THR A 81 -3.15 4.08 2.31
N TRP A 82 -4.42 3.83 2.63
CA TRP A 82 -5.23 2.81 1.97
C TRP A 82 -5.46 3.12 0.49
N CYS A 83 -5.72 4.38 0.15
CA CYS A 83 -5.82 4.83 -1.23
C CYS A 83 -4.53 4.57 -2.01
N SER A 84 -3.38 4.88 -1.39
CA SER A 84 -2.06 4.59 -1.96
C SER A 84 -1.85 3.09 -2.17
N VAL A 85 -2.16 2.25 -1.18
CA VAL A 85 -2.03 0.80 -1.29
C VAL A 85 -2.91 0.26 -2.42
N LEU A 86 -4.19 0.66 -2.49
CA LEU A 86 -5.09 0.26 -3.57
C LEU A 86 -4.58 0.70 -4.95
N SER A 87 -4.04 1.92 -5.06
CA SER A 87 -3.46 2.40 -6.31
C SER A 87 -2.24 1.59 -6.74
N MET A 88 -1.40 1.17 -5.79
CA MET A 88 -0.25 0.29 -6.05
C MET A 88 -0.71 -1.11 -6.48
N TYR A 89 -1.76 -1.66 -5.89
CA TYR A 89 -2.31 -2.96 -6.32
C TYR A 89 -2.92 -2.89 -7.73
N ALA A 90 -3.67 -1.82 -8.03
CA ALA A 90 -4.25 -1.62 -9.35
C ALA A 90 -3.16 -1.52 -10.43
N SER A 91 -2.10 -0.74 -10.17
CA SER A 91 -0.96 -0.66 -11.08
C SER A 91 -0.18 -1.96 -11.18
N LEU A 92 -0.03 -2.70 -10.07
CA LEU A 92 0.63 -4.01 -10.08
C LEU A 92 -0.11 -4.99 -10.98
N LEU A 93 -1.44 -5.11 -10.86
CA LEU A 93 -2.25 -5.99 -11.70
C LEU A 93 -2.14 -5.61 -13.18
N LEU A 94 -2.16 -4.32 -13.49
CA LEU A 94 -2.02 -3.84 -14.87
C LEU A 94 -0.62 -4.13 -15.42
N THR A 95 0.42 -3.90 -14.62
CA THR A 95 1.81 -4.20 -14.99
C THR A 95 2.04 -5.69 -15.19
N LEU A 96 1.48 -6.53 -14.32
CA LEU A 96 1.52 -8.00 -14.46
C LEU A 96 0.76 -8.46 -15.71
N GLY A 97 -0.40 -7.87 -16.01
CA GLY A 97 -1.15 -8.14 -17.24
C GLY A 97 -0.36 -7.79 -18.49
N CYS A 98 0.28 -6.62 -18.52
CA CYS A 98 1.17 -6.22 -19.61
C CYS A 98 2.39 -7.14 -19.73
N ALA A 99 3.03 -7.49 -18.60
CA ALA A 99 4.17 -8.40 -18.58
C ALA A 99 3.79 -9.79 -19.09
N TYR A 100 2.61 -10.30 -18.69
CA TYR A 100 2.08 -11.57 -19.16
C TYR A 100 1.83 -11.56 -20.67
N TYR A 101 1.15 -10.52 -21.18
CA TYR A 101 0.90 -10.38 -22.61
C TYR A 101 2.21 -10.29 -23.41
N TYR A 102 3.17 -9.49 -22.93
CA TYR A 102 4.49 -9.36 -23.55
C TYR A 102 5.26 -10.69 -23.55
N SER A 103 5.19 -11.44 -22.46
CA SER A 103 5.87 -12.73 -22.31
C SER A 103 5.43 -13.80 -23.31
N GLN A 104 4.25 -13.64 -23.94
CA GLN A 104 3.80 -14.53 -25.00
C GLN A 104 4.48 -14.27 -26.34
N HIS A 105 5.00 -13.07 -26.55
CA HIS A 105 5.62 -12.65 -27.81
C HIS A 105 7.16 -12.65 -27.71
N GLU A 106 7.70 -12.21 -26.57
CA GLU A 106 9.15 -12.10 -26.35
C GLU A 106 9.53 -12.48 -24.92
N LYS A 107 10.81 -12.80 -24.70
CA LYS A 107 11.33 -13.09 -23.35
C LYS A 107 11.43 -11.79 -22.55
N LEU A 108 11.01 -11.81 -21.28
CA LEU A 108 11.30 -10.73 -20.34
C LEU A 108 12.82 -10.66 -20.11
N THR A 109 13.43 -9.58 -20.58
CA THR A 109 14.84 -9.24 -20.34
C THR A 109 14.94 -8.08 -19.35
N ASP A 110 16.11 -7.93 -18.73
CA ASP A 110 16.39 -6.88 -17.75
C ASP A 110 16.26 -5.46 -18.35
N GLU A 111 16.43 -5.33 -19.67
CA GLU A 111 16.26 -4.07 -20.41
C GLU A 111 14.82 -3.53 -20.29
N TYR A 112 13.84 -4.43 -20.25
CA TYR A 112 12.43 -4.06 -20.09
C TYR A 112 12.03 -3.85 -18.64
N ALA A 113 12.82 -4.30 -17.66
CA ALA A 113 12.50 -4.18 -16.24
C ALA A 113 12.29 -2.71 -15.81
N LEU A 114 13.12 -1.80 -16.33
CA LEU A 114 12.98 -0.37 -16.09
C LEU A 114 11.70 0.21 -16.72
N VAL A 115 11.31 -0.28 -17.90
CA VAL A 115 10.07 0.16 -18.59
C VAL A 115 8.85 -0.27 -17.79
N PHE A 116 8.81 -1.52 -17.31
CA PHE A 116 7.72 -2.01 -16.48
C PHE A 116 7.69 -1.36 -15.09
N LEU A 117 8.86 -1.07 -14.50
CA LEU A 117 8.92 -0.30 -13.24
C LEU A 117 8.41 1.13 -13.42
N PHE A 118 8.80 1.79 -14.51
CA PHE A 118 8.30 3.12 -14.85
C PHE A 118 6.79 3.10 -15.08
N GLY A 119 6.29 2.12 -15.85
CA GLY A 119 4.86 1.91 -16.07
C GLY A 119 4.12 1.72 -14.75
N PHE A 120 4.63 0.84 -13.87
CA PHE A 120 4.07 0.62 -12.54
C PHE A 120 3.93 1.93 -11.75
N LEU A 121 5.01 2.70 -11.62
CA LEU A 121 5.01 3.97 -10.88
C LEU A 121 4.05 5.01 -11.50
N PHE A 122 4.04 5.10 -12.83
CA PHE A 122 3.16 5.99 -13.57
C PHE A 122 1.69 5.64 -13.33
N PHE A 123 1.33 4.36 -13.45
CA PHE A 123 -0.03 3.88 -13.19
C PHE A 123 -0.41 4.04 -11.72
N THR A 124 0.51 3.82 -10.77
CA THR A 124 0.25 4.08 -9.35
C THR A 124 -0.13 5.55 -9.14
N TYR A 125 0.65 6.47 -9.69
CA TYR A 125 0.38 7.90 -9.57
C TYR A 125 -0.99 8.29 -10.17
N MET A 126 -1.30 7.78 -11.36
CA MET A 126 -2.57 8.05 -12.04
C MET A 126 -3.77 7.47 -11.30
N ALA A 127 -3.66 6.23 -10.82
CA ALA A 127 -4.68 5.57 -10.03
C ALA A 127 -4.89 6.30 -8.69
N TYR A 128 -3.81 6.69 -8.01
CA TYR A 128 -3.87 7.47 -6.78
C TYR A 128 -4.57 8.81 -6.99
N ARG A 129 -4.20 9.56 -8.03
CA ARG A 129 -4.83 10.86 -8.33
C ARG A 129 -6.33 10.74 -8.60
N THR A 130 -6.75 9.63 -9.18
CA THR A 130 -8.16 9.33 -9.44
C THR A 130 -8.90 8.92 -8.15
N LEU A 131 -8.36 7.96 -7.41
CA LEU A 131 -8.98 7.38 -6.21
C LEU A 131 -8.98 8.34 -5.02
N SER A 132 -7.96 9.19 -4.89
CA SER A 132 -7.83 10.13 -3.76
C SER A 132 -9.01 11.10 -3.67
N ARG A 133 -9.62 11.47 -4.80
CA ARG A 133 -10.78 12.37 -4.84
C ARG A 133 -12.04 11.78 -4.20
N SER A 134 -12.20 10.47 -4.20
CA SER A 134 -13.40 9.78 -3.69
C SER A 134 -13.17 9.08 -2.34
N MET A 135 -11.95 8.59 -2.09
CA MET A 135 -11.64 7.83 -0.87
C MET A 135 -11.21 8.70 0.30
N VAL A 136 -10.66 9.88 0.06
CA VAL A 136 -10.16 10.78 1.13
C VAL A 136 -11.31 11.68 1.55
N VAL A 137 -12.06 11.24 2.55
CA VAL A 137 -13.25 11.93 3.08
C VAL A 137 -12.87 12.86 4.24
N GLY A 138 -11.69 12.65 4.84
CA GLY A 138 -11.23 13.38 6.02
C GLY A 138 -11.49 12.61 7.31
N ASN A 139 -11.10 13.24 8.43
CA ASN A 139 -11.13 12.61 9.75
C ASN A 139 -12.58 12.35 10.21
N LYS A 140 -12.98 11.08 10.35
CA LYS A 140 -14.32 10.74 10.86
C LYS A 140 -14.32 10.89 12.38
N ARG A 141 -15.17 11.76 12.93
CA ARG A 141 -15.34 11.86 14.39
C ARG A 141 -16.20 10.69 14.88
N VAL A 142 -15.57 9.65 15.39
CA VAL A 142 -16.29 8.60 16.12
C VAL A 142 -16.68 9.18 17.48
N ARG A 143 -17.98 9.40 17.71
CA ARG A 143 -18.52 9.59 19.06
C ARG A 143 -18.30 8.26 19.77
N VAL A 144 -17.31 8.16 20.64
CA VAL A 144 -17.18 7.03 21.56
C VAL A 144 -18.48 7.02 22.37
N LYS A 145 -19.40 6.11 22.05
CA LYS A 145 -20.58 5.85 22.89
C LYS A 145 -20.01 5.31 24.20
N ARG A 146 -20.12 6.13 25.23
CA ARG A 146 -19.79 5.80 26.61
C ARG A 146 -20.86 4.90 27.19
#